data_AF-A0A124IQD7-F1
#
_entry.id   AF-A0A124IQD7-F1
#
_cell.length_a   1.000
_cell.length_b   1.000
_cell.length_c   1.000
_cell.angle_alpha   90.00
_cell.angle_beta   90.00
_cell.angle_gamma   90.00
#
_symmetry.space_group_name_H-M   'P 1'
#
loop_
_entity.id
_entity.type
_entity.pdbx_description
1 polymer ?
#
loop_
_entity_poly.entity_id
_entity_poly.type
_entity_poly.pdbx_seq_one_letter_code
_entity_poly.pdbx_strand_id
1 'polypeptide(L)' 'MLECANTYFSESKNIGEYRQTGMVGAIELVMDKSTKQSYEPQKRIGYEVYKKDLNKGIVIRPLGNVFSL' A
#
# COMPACT_ATOMS: atom_id res chain seq x y z
N MET A 1 5.95 -12.93 -11.30
CA MET A 1 4.87 -12.11 -10.71
C MET A 1 5.39 -11.22 -9.58
N LEU A 2 6.02 -11.79 -8.54
CA LEU A 2 6.65 -11.01 -7.46
C LEU A 2 7.67 -9.99 -7.97
N GLU A 3 8.51 -10.40 -8.93
CA GLU A 3 9.53 -9.53 -9.53
C GLU A 3 8.90 -8.35 -10.29
N CYS A 4 7.88 -8.61 -11.11
CA CYS A 4 7.12 -7.56 -11.80
C CYS A 4 6.45 -6.58 -10.83
N ALA A 5 5.88 -7.09 -9.73
CA ALA A 5 5.25 -6.26 -8.70
C ALA A 5 6.29 -5.38 -8.00
N ASN A 6 7.46 -5.92 -7.65
CA ASN A 6 8.57 -5.14 -7.10
C ASN A 6 9.00 -4.02 -8.04
N THR A 7 9.22 -4.31 -9.32
CA THR A 7 9.59 -3.27 -10.30
C THR A 7 8.52 -2.20 -10.39
N TYR A 8 7.25 -2.57 -10.52
CA TYR A 8 6.14 -1.62 -10.63
C TYR A 8 6.00 -0.73 -9.39
N PHE A 9 6.07 -1.30 -8.19
CA PHE A 9 5.95 -0.54 -6.94
C PHE A 9 7.22 0.26 -6.61
N SER A 10 8.38 -0.12 -7.14
CA SER A 10 9.63 0.64 -7.00
C SER A 10 9.56 2.02 -7.66
N GLU A 11 8.75 2.19 -8.70
CA GLU A 11 8.58 3.47 -9.40
C GLU A 11 7.56 4.40 -8.73
N SER A 12 6.70 3.86 -7.86
CA SER A 12 5.68 4.66 -7.17
C SER A 12 6.28 5.50 -6.04
N LYS A 13 5.97 6.81 -6.05
CA LYS A 13 6.44 7.79 -5.05
C LYS A 13 5.81 7.61 -3.67
N ASN A 14 4.64 6.98 -3.60
CA ASN A 14 3.88 6.84 -2.37
C ASN A 14 3.93 5.42 -1.78
N ILE A 15 4.74 4.54 -2.35
CA ILE A 15 4.94 3.19 -1.82
C ILE A 15 6.33 3.14 -1.17
N GLY A 16 6.35 2.98 0.14
CA GLY A 16 7.58 2.89 0.92
C GLY A 16 8.18 1.49 0.84
N GLU A 17 7.30 0.48 0.90
CA GLU A 17 7.69 -0.92 0.86
C GLU A 17 6.57 -1.76 0.23
N TYR A 18 6.98 -2.76 -0.55
CA TYR A 18 6.13 -3.89 -0.90
C TYR A 18 6.85 -5.17 -0.47
N ARG A 19 6.10 -6.05 0.19
CA ARG A 19 6.58 -7.35 0.68
C ARG A 19 5.52 -8.40 0.45
N GLN A 20 5.90 -9.63 0.14
CA GLN A 20 4.96 -10.72 -0.07
C GLN A 20 5.56 -12.05 0.38
N THR A 21 4.70 -12.94 0.86
CA THR A 21 5.03 -14.33 1.16
C THR A 21 3.88 -15.23 0.72
N GLY A 22 4.15 -16.20 -0.16
CA GLY A 22 3.11 -17.02 -0.77
C GLY A 22 2.09 -16.15 -1.51
N MET A 23 0.82 -16.25 -1.12
CA MET A 23 -0.30 -15.49 -1.71
C MET A 23 -0.64 -14.22 -0.92
N VAL A 24 0.08 -13.91 0.16
CA VAL A 24 -0.19 -12.74 1.01
C VAL A 24 0.81 -11.64 0.69
N GLY A 25 0.30 -10.51 0.21
CA GLY A 25 1.08 -9.31 -0.07
C GLY A 25 0.78 -8.19 0.92
N ALA A 26 1.77 -7.35 1.19
CA ALA A 26 1.58 -6.11 1.92
C ALA A 26 2.25 -4.93 1.21
N ILE A 27 1.53 -3.81 1.14
CA ILE A 27 2.02 -2.56 0.55
C ILE A 27 1.92 -1.47 1.60
N GLU A 28 3.05 -0.83 1.92
CA GLU A 28 3.10 0.32 2.81
C GLU A 28 3.00 1.63 2.02
N LEU A 29 2.03 2.47 2.39
CA LEU A 29 1.93 3.83 1.90
C LEU A 29 2.75 4.81 2.73
N VAL A 30 3.53 5.63 2.03
CA VAL A 30 4.31 6.72 2.61
C VAL A 30 4.02 8.03 1.87
N MET A 31 4.19 9.14 2.59
CA MET A 31 4.13 10.47 2.02
C MET A 31 5.34 10.74 1.14
N ASP A 32 6.51 10.28 1.59
CA ASP A 32 7.78 10.40 0.89
C ASP A 32 8.57 9.08 0.99
N LYS A 33 8.92 8.52 -0.17
CA LYS A 33 9.65 7.26 -0.28
C LYS A 33 11.11 7.34 0.16
N SER A 34 11.76 8.49 -0.08
CA SER A 34 13.17 8.70 0.25
C SER A 34 13.38 8.77 1.76
N THR A 35 12.46 9.41 2.48
CA THR A 35 12.50 9.54 3.94
C THR A 35 11.70 8.45 4.67
N LYS A 36 10.89 7.68 3.94
CA LYS A 36 9.85 6.78 4.46
C LYS A 36 8.89 7.48 5.42
N GLN A 37 8.66 8.78 5.21
CA GLN A 37 7.75 9.55 6.06
C GLN A 37 6.33 8.99 5.96
N SER A 38 5.80 8.52 7.08
CA SER A 38 4.43 8.01 7.16
C SER A 38 3.40 9.15 7.07
N TYR A 39 2.19 8.81 6.63
CA TYR A 39 1.05 9.71 6.74
C TYR A 39 0.63 9.87 8.20
N GLU A 40 0.11 11.05 8.55
CA GLU A 40 -0.54 11.27 9.85
C GLU A 40 -1.71 10.29 10.04
N PRO A 41 -1.77 9.53 11.16
CA PRO A 41 -2.81 8.54 11.41
C PRO A 41 -4.24 9.10 11.32
N GLN A 42 -4.43 10.36 11.71
CA GLN A 42 -5.72 11.07 11.69
C GLN A 42 -6.28 11.22 10.27
N LYS A 43 -5.41 11.23 9.24
CA LYS A 43 -5.82 11.30 7.83
C LYS A 43 -6.41 9.97 7.33
N ARG A 44 -6.22 8.87 8.06
CA ARG A 44 -6.77 7.54 7.77
C ARG A 44 -6.60 7.11 6.31
N ILE A 45 -5.43 7.36 5.73
CA ILE A 45 -5.19 7.20 4.29
C ILE A 45 -5.50 5.79 3.78
N GLY A 46 -5.15 4.73 4.52
CA GLY A 46 -5.49 3.36 4.11
C GLY A 46 -7.00 3.11 4.06
N TYR A 47 -7.79 3.77 4.92
CA TYR A 47 -9.25 3.70 4.86
C TYR A 47 -9.80 4.43 3.62
N GLU A 48 -9.23 5.58 3.27
CA GLU A 48 -9.63 6.34 2.08
C GLU A 48 -9.34 5.57 0.78
N VAL A 49 -8.20 4.87 0.71
CA VAL A 49 -7.88 3.99 -0.42
C VAL A 49 -8.81 2.79 -0.46
N TYR A 50 -9.05 2.13 0.69
CA TYR A 50 -9.99 1.01 0.78
C TYR A 50 -11.38 1.37 0.23
N LYS A 51 -11.93 2.54 0.58
CA LYS A 51 -13.21 3.00 0.03
C LYS A 51 -13.19 3.12 -1.51
N LYS A 52 -12.08 3.54 -2.10
CA LYS A 52 -11.93 3.63 -3.57
C LYS A 52 -11.82 2.26 -4.21
N ASP A 53 -11.20 1.30 -3.53
CA ASP A 53 -11.01 -0.06 -4.02
C ASP A 53 -12.30 -0.89 -3.94
N LEU A 54 -13.15 -0.64 -2.94
CA LEU A 54 -14.50 -1.21 -2.89
C LEU A 54 -15.32 -0.87 -4.14
N ASN A 55 -15.20 0.34 -4.66
CA ASN A 55 -15.89 0.76 -5.90
C ASN A 55 -15.39 0.00 -7.15
N LYS A 56 -14.24 -0.67 -7.05
CA LYS A 56 -13.65 -1.51 -8.10
C LYS A 56 -13.87 -3.01 -7.86
N GLY A 57 -14.64 -3.38 -6.84
CA GLY A 57 -14.86 -4.77 -6.45
C GLY A 57 -13.66 -5.42 -5.74
N ILE A 58 -12.69 -4.62 -5.29
CA ILE A 58 -11.50 -5.10 -4.57
C ILE A 58 -11.77 -4.98 -3.08
N VAL A 59 -11.65 -6.10 -2.36
CA VAL A 59 -11.77 -6.15 -0.89
C VAL A 59 -10.38 -6.39 -0.30
N ILE A 60 -9.84 -5.38 0.36
CA ILE A 60 -8.56 -5.44 1.06
C ILE A 60 -8.72 -4.96 2.50
N ARG A 61 -7.90 -5.47 3.41
CA ARG A 61 -7.89 -5.01 4.81
C ARG A 61 -6.77 -3.99 5.00
N PRO A 62 -7.07 -2.70 5.23
CA PRO A 62 -6.05 -1.74 5.62
C PRO A 62 -5.71 -1.90 7.11
N LEU A 63 -4.42 -1.81 7.42
CA LEU A 63 -3.84 -1.68 8.75
C LEU A 63 -3.10 -0.33 8.79
N GLY A 64 -3.82 0.74 9.12
CA GLY A 64 -3.27 2.10 9.09
C GLY A 64 -2.96 2.55 7.66
N ASN A 65 -1.68 2.70 7.35
CA ASN A 65 -1.14 3.02 6.01
C ASN A 65 -0.65 1.78 5.25
N VAL A 66 -0.77 0.58 5.81
CA VAL A 66 -0.38 -0.68 5.16
C VAL A 66 -1.62 -1.42 4.66
N PHE A 67 -1.59 -1.91 3.43
CA PHE A 67 -2.62 -2.81 2.89
C PHE A 67 -2.16 -4.25 2.97
N SER A 68 -3.09 -5.18 3.23
CA SER A 68 -2.89 -6.61 2.96
C SER A 68 -3.75 -7.06 1.78
N LEU A 69 -3.11 -7.69 0.79
CA LEU A 69 -3.70 -8.35 -0.38
C LEU A 69 -3.60 -9.86 -0.23
#